data_AF-A0A2D8VH30-F1
#
_entry.id   AF-A0A2D8VH30-F1
#
_cell.length_a   1.000
_cell.length_b   1.000
_cell.length_c   1.000
_cell.angle_alpha   90.00
_cell.angle_beta   90.00
_cell.angle_gamma   90.00
#
_symmetry.space_group_name_H-M   'P 1'
#
loop_
_entity.id
_entity.type
_entity.pdbx_description
1 polymer ?
#
loop_
_entity_poly.entity_id
_entity_poly.type
_entity_poly.pdbx_seq_one_letter_code
_entity_poly.pdbx_strand_id
1 'polypeptide(L)'
;MNREVQGYSSCHYTAFRIIFGSYLLLHFLHLVSSAPDIWSNEGILADSSLNFTYGIFPNVLELFDAPFQVQCFVAFNALLSLGILLGFWRRTCCLLLWYGWACLFHRNNLISNPGIPFVGWLLLANALIPIGEPLSLSKAKESAGAWRMPASLFYGSWMIAALAYTVSGIDKCQSPSWMDGSAIPHLLENPLARDWALREWMLSLPASVLSLLTWSVLALEVVFGILCIWGRTRPWAWFLIMAMHLGILSIVSFADLTFGMMMIHFFTFDPRWFGKSPREGVAKVVLFDGVCGMCNRSVDFLMSIDSRNLLLFSPLQGEFAAKEAKDETADLSTIVFYDDGTLHRRSGAVLRILGQMGGMWSSAYLLLVVPAPVRDWVYGLIARNRYKFFGKREACRMPTKEEREKFLD
;
A
#
# COMPACT_ATOMS: atom_id res chain seq x y z
N MET A 1 13.71 -16.00 17.48
CA MET A 1 14.30 -14.64 17.41
C MET A 1 13.42 -13.78 16.50
N ASN A 2 12.20 -13.44 16.94
CA ASN A 2 11.24 -12.68 16.13
C ASN A 2 11.61 -11.20 16.20
N ARG A 3 12.42 -10.74 15.25
CA ARG A 3 12.57 -9.31 15.00
C ARG A 3 11.29 -8.81 14.33
N GLU A 4 10.86 -7.61 14.69
CA GLU A 4 9.65 -6.96 14.18
C GLU A 4 10.02 -5.76 13.32
N VAL A 5 9.16 -5.40 12.37
CA VAL A 5 9.35 -4.17 11.59
C VAL A 5 8.87 -3.00 12.43
N GLN A 6 9.81 -2.20 12.93
CA GLN A 6 9.49 -0.95 13.61
C GLN A 6 8.74 -0.01 12.66
N GLY A 7 7.60 0.52 13.10
CA GLY A 7 6.82 1.54 12.38
C GLY A 7 5.88 1.05 11.28
N TYR A 8 5.77 -0.27 11.06
CA TYR A 8 4.75 -0.85 10.20
C TYR A 8 3.52 -1.24 11.03
N SER A 9 2.53 -0.36 11.09
CA SER A 9 1.35 -0.52 11.96
C SER A 9 0.27 -1.42 11.35
N SER A 10 -0.69 -1.84 12.18
CA SER A 10 -1.86 -2.61 11.71
C SER A 10 -2.72 -1.82 10.73
N CYS A 11 -2.84 -0.50 10.91
CA CYS A 11 -3.51 0.40 9.97
C CYS A 11 -2.79 0.45 8.62
N HIS A 12 -1.45 0.49 8.61
CA HIS A 12 -0.67 0.42 7.38
C HIS A 12 -0.99 -0.88 6.63
N TYR A 13 -0.94 -2.01 7.32
CA TYR A 13 -1.28 -3.29 6.73
C TYR A 13 -2.73 -3.34 6.23
N THR A 14 -3.70 -2.80 6.96
CA THR A 14 -5.08 -2.69 6.51
C THR A 14 -5.19 -1.92 5.19
N ALA A 15 -4.47 -0.81 5.03
CA ALA A 15 -4.45 -0.06 3.78
C ALA A 15 -3.89 -0.91 2.63
N PHE A 16 -2.73 -1.56 2.84
CA PHE A 16 -2.17 -2.49 1.86
C PHE A 16 -3.16 -3.61 1.50
N ARG A 17 -3.79 -4.26 2.48
CA ARG A 17 -4.75 -5.34 2.28
C ARG A 17 -5.93 -4.92 1.41
N ILE A 18 -6.47 -3.72 1.64
CA ILE A 18 -7.58 -3.18 0.85
C ILE A 18 -7.12 -2.90 -0.60
N ILE A 19 -5.95 -2.29 -0.78
CA ILE A 19 -5.38 -2.02 -2.12
C ILE A 19 -5.14 -3.34 -2.87
N PHE A 20 -4.47 -4.29 -2.22
CA PHE A 20 -4.14 -5.60 -2.81
C PHE A 20 -5.40 -6.40 -3.13
N GLY A 21 -6.36 -6.48 -2.20
CA GLY A 21 -7.65 -7.13 -2.44
C GLY A 21 -8.46 -6.47 -3.55
N SER A 22 -8.42 -5.14 -3.67
CA SER A 22 -9.08 -4.41 -4.75
C SER A 22 -8.44 -4.70 -6.11
N TYR A 23 -7.11 -4.70 -6.18
CA TYR A 23 -6.37 -5.09 -7.37
C TYR A 23 -6.75 -6.50 -7.83
N LEU A 24 -6.70 -7.49 -6.93
CA LEU A 24 -7.04 -8.88 -7.23
C LEU A 24 -8.51 -9.03 -7.67
N LEU A 25 -9.42 -8.36 -6.98
CA LEU A 25 -10.85 -8.40 -7.30
C LEU A 25 -11.12 -7.84 -8.70
N LEU A 26 -10.57 -6.66 -9.00
CA LEU A 26 -10.71 -6.05 -10.32
C LEU A 26 -10.08 -6.93 -11.39
N HIS A 27 -8.87 -7.44 -11.16
CA HIS A 27 -8.19 -8.34 -12.09
C HIS A 27 -9.06 -9.54 -12.45
N PHE A 28 -9.55 -10.29 -11.46
CA PHE A 28 -10.36 -11.48 -11.73
C PHE A 28 -11.74 -11.15 -12.32
N LEU A 29 -12.38 -10.04 -11.92
CA LEU A 29 -13.65 -9.60 -12.51
C LEU A 29 -13.51 -9.31 -14.00
N HIS A 30 -12.42 -8.67 -14.43
CA HIS A 30 -12.16 -8.41 -15.85
C HIS A 30 -11.90 -9.70 -16.64
N LEU A 31 -11.36 -10.72 -15.99
CA LEU A 31 -11.08 -12.01 -16.63
C LEU A 31 -12.30 -12.92 -16.75
N VAL A 32 -13.36 -12.76 -15.94
CA VAL A 32 -14.50 -13.70 -15.91
C VAL A 32 -15.10 -13.95 -17.31
N SER A 33 -15.29 -12.90 -18.12
CA SER A 33 -15.88 -13.04 -19.45
C SER A 33 -14.96 -13.73 -20.45
N SER A 34 -13.66 -13.45 -20.37
CA SER A 34 -12.65 -13.94 -21.33
C SER A 34 -11.97 -15.22 -20.86
N ALA A 35 -12.27 -15.69 -19.64
CA ALA A 35 -11.67 -16.89 -19.07
C ALA A 35 -11.82 -18.15 -19.93
N PRO A 36 -12.98 -18.42 -20.57
CA PRO A 36 -13.11 -19.57 -21.46
C PRO A 36 -12.11 -19.54 -22.61
N ASP A 37 -11.95 -18.39 -23.26
CA ASP A 37 -11.07 -18.24 -24.43
C ASP A 37 -9.60 -18.47 -24.05
N ILE A 38 -9.21 -18.25 -22.80
CA ILE A 38 -7.82 -18.32 -22.35
C ILE A 38 -7.46 -19.68 -21.76
N TRP A 39 -8.36 -20.30 -20.98
CA TRP A 39 -8.03 -21.47 -20.14
C TRP A 39 -8.92 -22.71 -20.33
N SER A 40 -9.98 -22.64 -21.14
CA SER A 40 -10.83 -23.81 -21.37
C SER A 40 -10.25 -24.78 -22.41
N ASN A 41 -10.87 -25.97 -22.50
CA ASN A 41 -10.63 -26.94 -23.56
C ASN A 41 -11.00 -26.44 -24.98
N GLU A 42 -11.66 -25.29 -25.09
CA GLU A 42 -11.95 -24.60 -26.36
C GLU A 42 -11.10 -23.33 -26.55
N GLY A 43 -10.22 -23.02 -25.59
CA GLY A 43 -9.42 -21.78 -25.58
C GLY A 43 -8.09 -21.88 -26.33
N ILE A 44 -7.22 -20.89 -26.07
CA ILE A 44 -5.88 -20.74 -26.70
C ILE A 44 -5.05 -22.04 -26.61
N LEU A 45 -5.09 -22.71 -25.47
CA LEU A 45 -4.45 -24.02 -25.26
C LEU A 45 -5.52 -25.05 -24.91
N ALA A 46 -6.24 -25.53 -25.92
CA ALA A 46 -7.27 -26.55 -25.76
C ALA A 46 -6.78 -27.79 -25.00
N ASP A 47 -5.66 -28.38 -25.44
CA ASP A 47 -5.02 -29.51 -24.76
C ASP A 47 -3.98 -29.03 -23.73
N SER A 48 -4.26 -29.30 -22.45
CA SER A 48 -3.38 -28.92 -21.33
C SER A 48 -2.05 -29.68 -21.33
N SER A 49 -1.99 -30.87 -21.94
CA SER A 49 -0.78 -31.70 -21.98
C SER A 49 0.35 -31.12 -22.82
N LEU A 50 0.03 -30.16 -23.70
CA LEU A 50 0.99 -29.42 -24.50
C LEU A 50 1.79 -28.40 -23.69
N ASN A 51 1.39 -28.13 -22.45
CA ASN A 51 2.05 -27.16 -21.59
C ASN A 51 3.30 -27.77 -20.93
N PHE A 52 4.41 -27.03 -20.91
CA PHE A 52 5.69 -27.46 -20.33
C PHE A 52 5.61 -27.85 -18.85
N THR A 53 4.60 -27.34 -18.13
CA THR A 53 4.40 -27.64 -16.72
C THR A 53 3.27 -28.62 -16.42
N TYR A 54 2.72 -29.27 -17.46
CA TYR A 54 1.68 -30.28 -17.29
C TYR A 54 2.14 -31.40 -16.36
N GLY A 55 1.27 -31.80 -15.42
CA GLY A 55 1.54 -32.86 -14.45
C GLY A 55 2.55 -32.50 -13.34
N ILE A 56 3.18 -31.32 -13.37
CA ILE A 56 4.10 -30.87 -12.30
C ILE A 56 3.33 -30.35 -11.07
N PHE A 57 2.19 -29.69 -11.31
CA PHE A 57 1.36 -29.08 -10.28
C PHE A 57 -0.04 -29.69 -10.28
N PRO A 58 -0.61 -30.05 -9.12
CA PRO A 58 -1.95 -30.62 -9.05
C PRO A 58 -3.00 -29.59 -9.47
N ASN A 59 -3.49 -29.69 -10.70
CA ASN A 59 -4.34 -28.68 -11.31
C ASN A 59 -5.78 -29.18 -11.51
N VAL A 60 -6.73 -28.58 -10.79
CA VAL A 60 -8.15 -28.93 -10.93
C VAL A 60 -8.72 -28.62 -12.32
N LEU A 61 -8.11 -27.69 -13.06
CA LEU A 61 -8.46 -27.36 -14.44
C LEU A 61 -7.94 -28.39 -15.46
N GLU A 62 -7.34 -29.50 -15.02
CA GLU A 62 -7.13 -30.68 -15.88
C GLU A 62 -8.31 -31.65 -15.81
N LEU A 63 -9.14 -31.55 -14.77
CA LEU A 63 -10.31 -32.41 -14.56
C LEU A 63 -11.61 -31.72 -15.02
N PHE A 64 -11.69 -30.40 -14.90
CA PHE A 64 -12.89 -29.61 -15.18
C PHE A 64 -12.51 -28.32 -15.94
N ASP A 65 -12.42 -28.40 -17.27
CA ASP A 65 -11.98 -27.31 -18.12
C ASP A 65 -12.97 -26.92 -19.22
N ALA A 66 -14.23 -27.33 -19.12
CA ALA A 66 -15.27 -26.81 -20.00
C ALA A 66 -15.41 -25.28 -19.84
N PRO A 67 -15.81 -24.54 -20.89
CA PRO A 67 -15.93 -23.07 -20.87
C PRO A 67 -16.61 -22.50 -19.62
N PHE A 68 -17.78 -23.02 -19.27
CA PHE A 68 -18.55 -22.58 -18.10
C PHE A 68 -17.85 -22.89 -16.77
N GLN A 69 -17.16 -24.04 -16.66
CA GLN A 69 -16.45 -24.44 -15.43
C GLN A 69 -15.27 -23.51 -15.16
N VAL A 70 -14.50 -23.18 -16.20
CA VAL A 70 -13.38 -22.23 -16.12
C VAL A 70 -13.89 -20.84 -15.75
N GLN A 71 -14.99 -20.39 -16.34
CA GLN A 71 -15.62 -19.12 -15.99
C GLN A 71 -16.05 -19.07 -14.51
N CYS A 72 -16.70 -20.13 -14.01
CA CYS A 72 -17.06 -20.25 -12.60
C CYS A 72 -15.82 -20.26 -11.69
N PHE A 73 -14.74 -20.92 -12.10
CA PHE A 73 -13.48 -20.97 -11.35
C PHE A 73 -12.84 -19.57 -11.21
N VAL A 74 -12.79 -18.80 -12.30
CA VAL A 74 -12.29 -17.42 -12.29
C VAL A 74 -13.22 -16.50 -11.47
N ALA A 75 -14.53 -16.66 -11.59
CA ALA A 75 -15.50 -15.92 -10.75
C ALA A 75 -15.33 -16.25 -9.25
N PHE A 76 -15.03 -17.50 -8.91
CA PHE A 76 -14.72 -17.90 -7.54
C PHE A 76 -13.44 -17.22 -7.02
N ASN A 77 -12.40 -17.09 -7.85
CA ASN A 77 -11.19 -16.33 -7.50
C ASN A 77 -11.50 -14.84 -7.25
N ALA A 78 -12.45 -14.23 -7.96
CA ALA A 78 -12.94 -12.89 -7.66
C ALA A 78 -13.61 -12.82 -6.28
N LEU A 79 -14.43 -13.80 -5.91
CA LEU A 79 -15.05 -13.87 -4.58
C LEU A 79 -14.01 -14.04 -3.45
N LEU A 80 -12.97 -14.86 -3.67
CA LEU A 80 -11.86 -14.98 -2.72
C LEU A 80 -11.11 -13.65 -2.55
N SER A 81 -10.92 -12.91 -3.63
CA SER A 81 -10.30 -11.57 -3.63
C SER A 81 -11.12 -10.56 -2.83
N LEU A 82 -12.45 -10.61 -2.97
CA LEU A 82 -13.37 -9.82 -2.12
C LEU A 82 -13.23 -10.20 -0.64
N GLY A 83 -13.06 -11.50 -0.33
CA GLY A 83 -12.76 -11.97 1.03
C GLY A 83 -11.50 -11.33 1.61
N ILE A 84 -10.41 -11.23 0.85
CA ILE A 84 -9.17 -10.55 1.24
C ILE A 84 -9.42 -9.05 1.48
N LEU A 85 -10.12 -8.38 0.55
CA LEU A 85 -10.47 -6.95 0.62
C LEU A 85 -11.29 -6.62 1.88
N LEU A 86 -12.23 -7.49 2.26
CA LEU A 86 -13.08 -7.31 3.44
C LEU A 86 -12.46 -7.87 4.73
N GLY A 87 -11.36 -8.62 4.63
CA GLY A 87 -10.72 -9.27 5.77
C GLY A 87 -11.51 -10.49 6.26
N PHE A 88 -12.45 -10.98 5.45
CA PHE A 88 -13.24 -12.17 5.74
C PHE A 88 -12.43 -13.42 5.40
N TRP A 89 -12.13 -14.26 6.41
CA TRP A 89 -11.34 -15.49 6.27
C TRP A 89 -10.03 -15.29 5.49
N ARG A 90 -9.40 -14.12 5.67
CA ARG A 90 -8.27 -13.64 4.87
C ARG A 90 -7.21 -14.70 4.59
N ARG A 91 -6.78 -15.45 5.62
CA ARG A 91 -5.72 -16.46 5.48
C ARG A 91 -6.12 -17.58 4.53
N THR A 92 -7.32 -18.12 4.70
CA THR A 92 -7.88 -19.16 3.83
C THR A 92 -8.08 -18.63 2.42
N CYS A 93 -8.64 -17.42 2.28
CA CYS A 93 -8.80 -16.79 0.96
C CYS A 93 -7.46 -16.62 0.25
N CYS A 94 -6.40 -16.20 0.95
CA CYS A 94 -5.07 -16.07 0.37
C CYS A 94 -4.50 -17.41 -0.13
N LEU A 95 -4.65 -18.50 0.64
CA LEU A 95 -4.15 -19.82 0.25
C LEU A 95 -4.94 -20.41 -0.93
N LEU A 96 -6.27 -20.31 -0.89
CA LEU A 96 -7.12 -20.77 -1.99
C LEU A 96 -6.89 -19.97 -3.26
N LEU A 97 -6.72 -18.65 -3.14
CA LEU A 97 -6.45 -17.79 -4.30
C LEU A 97 -5.04 -18.01 -4.85
N TRP A 98 -4.05 -18.30 -3.99
CA TRP A 98 -2.72 -18.70 -4.44
C TRP A 98 -2.78 -19.99 -5.26
N TYR A 99 -3.52 -20.99 -4.77
CA TYR A 99 -3.77 -22.22 -5.53
C TYR A 99 -4.49 -21.94 -6.85
N GLY A 100 -5.55 -21.12 -6.81
CA GLY A 100 -6.31 -20.72 -7.99
C GLY A 100 -5.46 -20.05 -9.06
N TRP A 101 -4.58 -19.14 -8.63
CA TRP A 101 -3.64 -18.45 -9.53
C TRP A 101 -2.60 -19.42 -10.13
N ALA A 102 -2.08 -20.35 -9.32
CA ALA A 102 -1.16 -21.38 -9.79
C ALA A 102 -1.83 -22.32 -10.81
N CYS A 103 -3.08 -22.72 -10.58
CA CYS A 103 -3.86 -23.50 -11.55
C CYS A 103 -4.01 -22.79 -12.90
N LEU A 104 -4.31 -21.48 -12.91
CA LEU A 104 -4.42 -20.71 -14.16
C LEU A 104 -3.09 -20.61 -14.89
N PHE A 105 -1.99 -20.38 -14.16
CA PHE A 105 -0.66 -20.36 -14.74
C PHE A 105 -0.30 -21.72 -15.36
N HIS A 106 -0.44 -22.80 -14.60
CA HIS A 106 -0.13 -24.15 -15.08
C HIS A 106 -1.10 -24.66 -16.15
N ARG A 107 -2.31 -24.12 -16.26
CA ARG A 107 -3.24 -24.43 -17.35
C ARG A 107 -2.83 -23.73 -18.66
N ASN A 108 -2.27 -22.52 -18.57
CA ASN A 108 -1.78 -21.76 -19.72
C ASN A 108 -0.58 -20.88 -19.34
N ASN A 109 0.64 -21.35 -19.62
CA ASN A 109 1.87 -20.61 -19.27
C ASN A 109 2.11 -19.37 -20.16
N LEU A 110 1.36 -19.18 -21.24
CA LEU A 110 1.50 -18.01 -22.12
C LEU A 110 1.07 -16.71 -21.44
N ILE A 111 0.36 -16.79 -20.30
CA ILE A 111 0.01 -15.63 -19.48
C ILE A 111 1.18 -15.12 -18.62
N SER A 112 2.34 -15.80 -18.69
CA SER A 112 3.52 -15.49 -17.89
C SER A 112 3.89 -14.01 -17.98
N ASN A 113 4.01 -13.38 -16.82
CA ASN A 113 4.43 -12.00 -16.69
C ASN A 113 5.17 -11.81 -15.36
N PRO A 114 6.02 -10.78 -15.23
CA PRO A 114 6.87 -10.62 -14.05
C PRO A 114 6.09 -10.35 -12.77
N GLY A 115 4.82 -9.90 -12.84
CA GLY A 115 3.98 -9.63 -11.67
C GLY A 115 3.47 -10.90 -10.98
N ILE A 116 3.25 -11.99 -11.72
CA ILE A 116 2.64 -13.23 -11.19
C ILE A 116 3.41 -13.80 -9.97
N PRO A 117 4.74 -13.99 -10.03
CA PRO A 117 5.49 -14.52 -8.89
C PRO A 117 5.40 -13.62 -7.63
N PHE A 118 5.37 -12.29 -7.81
CA PHE A 118 5.23 -11.37 -6.67
C PHE A 118 3.84 -11.43 -6.06
N VAL A 119 2.79 -11.48 -6.88
CA VAL A 119 1.42 -11.66 -6.40
C VAL A 119 1.30 -13.00 -5.65
N GLY A 120 1.86 -14.07 -6.19
CA GLY A 120 1.93 -15.37 -5.54
C GLY A 120 2.64 -15.31 -4.17
N TRP A 121 3.83 -14.70 -4.12
CA TRP A 121 4.56 -14.50 -2.86
C TRP A 121 3.74 -13.67 -1.87
N LEU A 122 3.09 -12.59 -2.31
CA LEU A 122 2.27 -11.74 -1.46
C LEU A 122 1.06 -12.49 -0.91
N LEU A 123 0.39 -13.35 -1.68
CA LEU A 123 -0.69 -14.19 -1.18
C LEU A 123 -0.20 -15.10 -0.04
N LEU A 124 0.95 -15.76 -0.21
CA LEU A 124 1.55 -16.59 0.85
C LEU A 124 1.94 -15.76 2.08
N ALA A 125 2.59 -14.61 1.87
CA ALA A 125 2.97 -13.71 2.96
C ALA A 125 1.74 -13.24 3.74
N ASN A 126 0.67 -12.83 3.04
CA ASN A 126 -0.58 -12.40 3.66
C ASN A 126 -1.23 -13.57 4.42
N ALA A 127 -1.19 -14.81 3.92
CA ALA A 127 -1.70 -15.96 4.68
C ALA A 127 -1.00 -16.15 6.04
N LEU A 128 0.27 -15.76 6.16
CA LEU A 128 1.07 -15.90 7.38
C LEU A 128 0.96 -14.69 8.33
N ILE A 129 0.58 -13.51 7.85
CA ILE A 129 0.46 -12.30 8.69
C ILE A 129 -0.59 -12.50 9.81
N PRO A 130 -0.29 -12.09 11.06
CA PRO A 130 -1.24 -12.12 12.18
C PRO A 130 -2.60 -11.50 11.84
N ILE A 131 -3.67 -12.11 12.33
CA ILE A 131 -5.02 -11.51 12.30
C ILE A 131 -5.14 -10.46 13.42
N GLY A 132 -6.10 -9.56 13.30
CA GLY A 132 -6.33 -8.47 14.25
C GLY A 132 -6.10 -7.07 13.65
N GLU A 133 -5.91 -7.01 12.34
CA GLU A 133 -5.88 -5.74 11.62
C GLU A 133 -7.26 -5.03 11.62
N PRO A 134 -7.30 -3.69 11.70
CA PRO A 134 -8.53 -2.92 11.61
C PRO A 134 -9.33 -3.18 10.32
N LEU A 135 -10.63 -2.87 10.36
CA LEU A 135 -11.57 -2.98 9.23
C LEU A 135 -11.66 -4.40 8.64
N SER A 136 -11.47 -5.41 9.48
CA SER A 136 -11.64 -6.82 9.12
C SER A 136 -13.01 -7.32 9.58
N LEU A 137 -13.76 -7.98 8.68
CA LEU A 137 -15.04 -8.63 9.03
C LEU A 137 -14.85 -9.88 9.89
N SER A 138 -13.68 -10.50 9.87
CA SER A 138 -13.40 -11.62 10.76
C SER A 138 -13.21 -11.09 12.17
N LYS A 139 -14.08 -11.49 13.11
CA LYS A 139 -13.86 -11.21 14.53
C LYS A 139 -12.58 -11.93 14.97
N ALA A 140 -11.52 -11.17 15.24
CA ALA A 140 -10.43 -11.70 16.03
C ALA A 140 -10.98 -12.01 17.43
N LYS A 141 -10.69 -13.20 17.98
CA LYS A 141 -10.68 -13.32 19.45
C LYS A 141 -9.76 -12.21 19.94
N GLU A 142 -10.20 -11.39 20.88
CA GLU A 142 -9.36 -10.38 21.54
C GLU A 142 -8.10 -11.06 22.08
N SER A 143 -7.06 -11.14 21.27
CA SER A 143 -5.72 -11.43 21.75
C SER A 143 -5.17 -10.07 22.14
N ALA A 144 -4.99 -9.88 23.45
CA ALA A 144 -4.38 -8.73 24.10
C ALA A 144 -2.89 -8.53 23.74
N GLY A 145 -2.48 -8.87 22.52
CA GLY A 145 -1.16 -8.63 21.97
C GLY A 145 -1.21 -7.56 20.89
N ALA A 146 -0.37 -6.55 21.00
CA ALA A 146 -0.20 -5.53 19.96
C ALA A 146 0.13 -6.21 18.62
N TRP A 147 -0.77 -6.13 17.64
CA TRP A 147 -0.52 -6.61 16.27
C TRP A 147 0.80 -6.04 15.76
N ARG A 148 1.67 -6.88 15.17
CA ARG A 148 3.01 -6.50 14.69
C ARG A 148 3.33 -7.20 13.36
N MET A 149 3.97 -6.47 12.46
CA MET A 149 4.41 -7.00 11.17
C MET A 149 5.65 -7.90 11.31
N PRO A 150 5.61 -9.18 10.88
CA PRO A 150 6.77 -10.06 10.93
C PRO A 150 7.90 -9.55 10.04
N ALA A 151 9.09 -9.33 10.61
CA ALA A 151 10.23 -8.79 9.85
C ALA A 151 10.71 -9.72 8.74
N SER A 152 10.60 -11.04 8.93
CA SER A 152 10.96 -12.01 7.90
C SER A 152 10.14 -11.84 6.62
N LEU A 153 8.83 -11.58 6.74
CA LEU A 153 7.97 -11.38 5.57
C LEU A 153 8.26 -10.05 4.89
N PHE A 154 8.42 -8.96 5.66
CA PHE A 154 8.72 -7.65 5.09
C PHE A 154 10.09 -7.59 4.41
N TYR A 155 11.16 -7.95 5.14
CA TYR A 155 12.52 -7.91 4.58
C TYR A 155 12.76 -9.03 3.57
N GLY A 156 12.06 -10.17 3.69
CA GLY A 156 12.04 -11.21 2.67
C GLY A 156 11.46 -10.69 1.35
N SER A 157 10.28 -10.04 1.39
CA SER A 157 9.71 -9.37 0.21
C SER A 157 10.63 -8.30 -0.37
N TRP A 158 11.27 -7.49 0.49
CA TRP A 158 12.23 -6.47 0.05
C TRP A 158 13.44 -7.08 -0.64
N MET A 159 13.99 -8.17 -0.11
CA MET A 159 15.12 -8.88 -0.69
C MET A 159 14.75 -9.57 -2.00
N ILE A 160 13.57 -10.19 -2.10
CA ILE A 160 13.09 -10.81 -3.33
C ILE A 160 12.93 -9.75 -4.43
N ALA A 161 12.32 -8.60 -4.12
CA ALA A 161 12.22 -7.50 -5.07
C ALA A 161 13.61 -6.99 -5.49
N ALA A 162 14.51 -6.74 -4.52
CA ALA A 162 15.88 -6.29 -4.76
C ALA A 162 16.64 -7.21 -5.72
N LEU A 163 16.59 -8.52 -5.48
CA LEU A 163 17.23 -9.52 -6.32
C LEU A 163 16.60 -9.59 -7.70
N ALA A 164 15.27 -9.61 -7.79
CA ALA A 164 14.56 -9.76 -9.05
C ALA A 164 14.82 -8.61 -10.03
N TYR A 165 14.78 -7.34 -9.58
CA TYR A 165 15.12 -6.22 -10.45
C TYR A 165 16.59 -6.24 -10.87
N THR A 166 17.50 -6.57 -9.93
CA THR A 166 18.94 -6.64 -10.22
C THR A 166 19.23 -7.70 -11.29
N VAL A 167 18.65 -8.90 -11.13
CA VAL A 167 18.78 -9.99 -12.10
C VAL A 167 18.13 -9.60 -13.43
N SER A 168 16.94 -8.99 -13.42
CA SER A 168 16.30 -8.51 -14.65
C SER A 168 17.14 -7.47 -15.39
N GLY A 169 17.78 -6.55 -14.68
CA GLY A 169 18.67 -5.55 -15.27
C GLY A 169 19.92 -6.19 -15.88
N ILE A 170 20.55 -7.14 -15.17
CA ILE A 170 21.72 -7.87 -15.67
C ILE A 170 21.37 -8.68 -16.93
N ASP A 171 20.20 -9.31 -16.95
CA ASP A 171 19.71 -10.06 -18.11
C ASP A 171 19.46 -9.13 -19.31
N LYS A 172 18.85 -7.95 -19.06
CA LYS A 172 18.65 -6.91 -20.08
C LYS A 172 19.95 -6.37 -20.67
N CYS A 173 21.07 -6.36 -19.94
CA CYS A 173 22.37 -5.99 -20.50
C CYS A 173 22.83 -6.92 -21.64
N GLN A 174 22.24 -8.10 -21.79
CA GLN A 174 22.53 -9.03 -22.89
C GLN A 174 21.64 -8.77 -24.12
N SER A 175 20.63 -7.91 -24.00
CA SER A 175 19.70 -7.59 -25.07
C SER A 175 20.21 -6.42 -25.92
N PRO A 176 20.31 -6.58 -27.25
CA PRO A 176 20.80 -5.53 -28.14
C PRO A 176 20.05 -4.20 -27.99
N SER A 177 18.72 -4.25 -27.87
CA SER A 177 17.88 -3.04 -27.82
C SER A 177 18.07 -2.22 -26.54
N TRP A 178 18.46 -2.88 -25.44
CA TRP A 178 18.78 -2.20 -24.19
C TRP A 178 20.18 -1.58 -24.24
N MET A 179 21.12 -2.24 -24.92
CA MET A 179 22.50 -1.78 -25.05
C MET A 179 22.65 -0.63 -26.05
N ASP A 180 21.96 -0.68 -27.19
CA ASP A 180 21.99 0.39 -28.20
C ASP A 180 21.04 1.57 -27.89
N GLY A 181 20.19 1.44 -26.86
CA GLY A 181 19.27 2.48 -26.42
C GLY A 181 17.96 2.56 -27.20
N SER A 182 17.60 1.53 -27.98
CA SER A 182 16.38 1.46 -28.78
C SER A 182 15.17 0.81 -28.07
N ALA A 183 15.33 0.27 -26.86
CA ALA A 183 14.26 -0.48 -26.18
C ALA A 183 12.99 0.36 -25.92
N ILE A 184 13.10 1.60 -25.43
CA ILE A 184 11.93 2.48 -25.24
C ILE A 184 11.28 2.89 -26.57
N PRO A 185 12.05 3.30 -27.60
CA PRO A 185 11.49 3.50 -28.94
C PRO A 185 10.65 2.31 -29.44
N HIS A 186 11.18 1.08 -29.34
CA HIS A 186 10.44 -0.13 -29.71
C HIS A 186 9.17 -0.34 -28.86
N LEU A 187 9.20 0.04 -27.58
CA LEU A 187 8.03 -0.02 -26.71
C LEU A 187 6.94 0.97 -27.16
N LEU A 188 7.32 2.19 -27.57
CA LEU A 188 6.38 3.23 -28.00
C LEU A 188 5.71 2.89 -29.35
N GLU A 189 6.43 2.21 -30.23
CA GLU A 189 5.94 1.74 -31.52
C GLU A 189 5.11 0.45 -31.43
N ASN A 190 5.12 -0.22 -30.27
CA ASN A 190 4.39 -1.47 -30.07
C ASN A 190 2.87 -1.26 -30.16
N PRO A 191 2.10 -2.20 -30.77
CA PRO A 191 0.64 -2.14 -30.80
C PRO A 191 -0.04 -2.08 -29.42
N LEU A 192 0.64 -2.56 -28.37
CA LEU A 192 0.16 -2.49 -26.98
C LEU A 192 0.41 -1.14 -26.32
N ALA A 193 1.14 -0.22 -26.96
CA ALA A 193 1.28 1.15 -26.48
C ALA A 193 -0.08 1.87 -26.52
N ARG A 194 -0.35 2.69 -25.51
CA ARG A 194 -1.56 3.49 -25.39
C ARG A 194 -1.55 4.59 -26.43
N ASP A 195 -2.60 4.66 -27.23
CA ASP A 195 -2.79 5.72 -28.20
C ASP A 195 -3.35 6.99 -27.54
N TRP A 196 -2.46 7.85 -27.02
CA TRP A 196 -2.83 9.11 -26.36
C TRP A 196 -1.67 10.12 -26.32
N ALA A 197 -1.96 11.34 -25.88
CA ALA A 197 -1.07 12.50 -25.98
C ALA A 197 0.35 12.30 -25.40
N LEU A 198 0.51 11.52 -24.32
CA LEU A 198 1.81 11.28 -23.72
C LEU A 198 2.72 10.44 -24.64
N ARG A 199 2.16 9.42 -25.29
CA ARG A 199 2.90 8.58 -26.25
C ARG A 199 3.37 9.41 -27.44
N GLU A 200 2.47 10.19 -28.02
CA GLU A 200 2.80 11.07 -29.17
C GLU A 200 3.86 12.10 -28.81
N TRP A 201 3.76 12.70 -27.62
CA TRP A 201 4.78 13.60 -27.12
C TRP A 201 6.14 12.90 -26.96
N MET A 202 6.18 11.67 -26.43
CA MET A 202 7.42 10.90 -26.33
C MET A 202 8.01 10.52 -27.68
N LEU A 203 7.19 10.15 -28.67
CA LEU A 203 7.62 9.87 -30.04
C LEU A 203 8.21 11.10 -30.73
N SER A 204 7.80 12.31 -30.32
CA SER A 204 8.37 13.56 -30.83
C SER A 204 9.72 13.94 -30.22
N LEU A 205 10.18 13.23 -29.16
CA LEU A 205 11.46 13.52 -28.52
C LEU A 205 12.65 13.07 -29.39
N PRO A 206 13.80 13.75 -29.29
CA PRO A 206 15.01 13.31 -29.97
C PRO A 206 15.41 11.89 -29.54
N ALA A 207 15.92 11.10 -30.49
CA ALA A 207 16.36 9.72 -30.22
C ALA A 207 17.36 9.62 -29.05
N SER A 208 18.26 10.60 -28.91
CA SER A 208 19.22 10.67 -27.80
C SER A 208 18.55 10.74 -26.42
N VAL A 209 17.40 11.40 -26.30
CA VAL A 209 16.62 11.47 -25.06
C VAL A 209 16.00 10.12 -24.76
N LEU A 210 15.44 9.44 -25.76
CA LEU A 210 14.85 8.11 -25.59
C LEU A 210 15.90 7.04 -25.27
N SER A 211 17.10 7.14 -25.83
CA SER A 211 18.23 6.28 -25.47
C SER A 211 18.70 6.53 -24.03
N LEU A 212 18.79 7.80 -23.61
CA LEU A 212 19.11 8.14 -22.22
C LEU A 212 18.08 7.57 -21.24
N LEU A 213 16.78 7.64 -21.57
CA LEU A 213 15.73 7.03 -20.75
C LEU A 213 15.89 5.51 -20.69
N THR A 214 16.20 4.85 -21.82
CA THR A 214 16.45 3.41 -21.88
C THR A 214 17.58 3.00 -20.94
N TRP A 215 18.73 3.68 -21.05
CA TRP A 215 19.88 3.41 -20.19
C TRP A 215 19.63 3.80 -18.72
N SER A 216 18.81 4.81 -18.44
CA SER A 216 18.43 5.18 -17.08
C SER A 216 17.61 4.09 -16.40
N VAL A 217 16.65 3.49 -17.13
CA VAL A 217 15.87 2.34 -16.64
C VAL A 217 16.78 1.13 -16.43
N LEU A 218 17.65 0.81 -17.40
CA LEU A 218 18.60 -0.29 -17.29
C LEU A 218 19.53 -0.12 -16.07
N ALA A 219 20.12 1.06 -15.93
CA ALA A 219 21.01 1.38 -14.81
C ALA A 219 20.27 1.26 -13.48
N LEU A 220 19.06 1.79 -13.38
CA LEU A 220 18.22 1.69 -12.18
C LEU A 220 17.99 0.24 -11.78
N GLU A 221 17.62 -0.64 -12.71
CA GLU A 221 17.39 -2.06 -12.43
C GLU A 221 18.67 -2.76 -11.97
N VAL A 222 19.79 -2.55 -12.66
CA VAL A 222 21.09 -3.14 -12.30
C VAL A 222 21.56 -2.72 -10.91
N VAL A 223 21.41 -1.45 -10.55
CA VAL A 223 21.84 -0.93 -9.23
C VAL A 223 20.78 -1.05 -8.15
N PHE A 224 19.56 -1.51 -8.47
CA PHE A 224 18.43 -1.49 -7.54
C PHE A 224 18.75 -2.23 -6.23
N GLY A 225 19.33 -3.43 -6.31
CA GLY A 225 19.72 -4.19 -5.13
C GLY A 225 20.72 -3.46 -4.24
N ILE A 226 21.68 -2.75 -4.83
CA ILE A 226 22.67 -1.91 -4.13
C ILE A 226 21.97 -0.75 -3.42
N LEU A 227 21.04 -0.07 -4.10
CA LEU A 227 20.24 1.02 -3.52
C LEU A 227 19.35 0.55 -2.35
N CYS A 228 18.92 -0.72 -2.36
CA CYS A 228 18.12 -1.30 -1.29
C CYS A 228 18.89 -1.55 0.03
N ILE A 229 20.23 -1.64 -0.02
CA ILE A 229 21.07 -1.95 1.15
C ILE A 229 21.10 -0.79 2.14
N TRP A 230 21.52 0.40 1.70
CA TRP A 230 21.71 1.56 2.58
C TRP A 230 20.40 2.27 2.89
N GLY A 231 20.16 2.55 4.18
CA GLY A 231 18.93 3.22 4.62
C GLY A 231 18.67 4.58 3.96
N ARG A 232 19.73 5.32 3.57
CA ARG A 232 19.62 6.62 2.89
C ARG A 232 19.15 6.52 1.45
N THR A 233 19.40 5.41 0.76
CA THR A 233 19.05 5.21 -0.66
C THR A 233 17.70 4.51 -0.85
N ARG A 234 17.17 3.83 0.17
CA ARG A 234 15.85 3.16 0.11
C ARG A 234 14.68 4.04 -0.37
N PRO A 235 14.47 5.28 0.15
CA PRO A 235 13.43 6.16 -0.39
C PRO A 235 13.57 6.40 -1.89
N TRP A 236 14.80 6.61 -2.35
CA TRP A 236 15.10 6.86 -3.77
C TRP A 236 14.88 5.61 -4.62
N ALA A 237 15.33 4.44 -4.14
CA ALA A 237 15.10 3.16 -4.80
C ALA A 237 13.60 2.93 -5.01
N TRP A 238 12.80 3.08 -3.95
CA TRP A 238 11.36 2.92 -4.00
C TRP A 238 10.71 3.95 -4.93
N PHE A 239 11.07 5.23 -4.80
CA PHE A 239 10.51 6.30 -5.63
C PHE A 239 10.81 6.11 -7.11
N LEU A 240 12.07 5.81 -7.47
CA LEU A 240 12.49 5.64 -8.86
C LEU A 240 11.81 4.44 -9.52
N ILE A 241 11.70 3.30 -8.81
CA ILE A 241 10.97 2.14 -9.35
C ILE A 241 9.46 2.39 -9.44
N MET A 242 8.86 3.10 -8.48
CA MET A 242 7.46 3.51 -8.59
C MET A 242 7.23 4.47 -9.76
N ALA A 243 8.11 5.44 -9.97
CA ALA A 243 8.05 6.35 -11.10
C ALA A 243 8.21 5.60 -12.43
N MET A 244 9.12 4.63 -12.51
CA MET A 244 9.29 3.77 -13.68
C MET A 244 8.02 2.98 -13.99
N HIS A 245 7.42 2.31 -13.00
CA HIS A 245 6.17 1.56 -13.19
C HIS A 245 5.00 2.47 -13.58
N LEU A 246 4.84 3.62 -12.94
CA LEU A 246 3.83 4.61 -13.35
C LEU A 246 4.05 5.09 -14.79
N GLY A 247 5.31 5.28 -15.20
CA GLY A 247 5.68 5.57 -16.58
C GLY A 247 5.24 4.45 -17.53
N ILE A 248 5.55 3.20 -17.22
CA ILE A 248 5.12 2.04 -18.01
C ILE A 248 3.59 1.97 -18.10
N LEU A 249 2.86 2.14 -16.99
CA LEU A 249 1.39 2.12 -16.98
C LEU A 249 0.79 3.23 -17.87
N SER A 250 1.45 4.38 -17.92
CA SER A 250 1.06 5.53 -18.73
C SER A 250 1.35 5.33 -20.23
N ILE A 251 2.25 4.41 -20.59
CA ILE A 251 2.65 4.15 -21.98
C ILE A 251 2.03 2.86 -22.52
N VAL A 252 1.92 1.82 -21.70
CA VAL A 252 1.53 0.47 -22.11
C VAL A 252 0.11 0.17 -21.63
N SER A 253 -0.74 -0.34 -22.52
CA SER A 253 -2.15 -0.67 -22.23
C SER A 253 -2.32 -1.96 -21.40
N PHE A 254 -1.23 -2.69 -21.17
CA PHE A 254 -1.20 -3.92 -20.39
C PHE A 254 -0.97 -3.65 -18.89
N ALA A 255 -2.06 -3.36 -18.19
CA ALA A 255 -2.06 -2.94 -16.79
C ALA A 255 -1.59 -4.02 -15.80
N ASP A 256 -1.89 -5.29 -16.04
CA ASP A 256 -1.63 -6.38 -15.08
C ASP A 256 -0.14 -6.57 -14.78
N LEU A 257 0.72 -6.38 -15.79
CA LEU A 257 2.18 -6.45 -15.62
C LEU A 257 2.68 -5.43 -14.59
N THR A 258 2.12 -4.23 -14.62
CA THR A 258 2.61 -3.13 -13.77
C THR A 258 1.99 -3.18 -12.39
N PHE A 259 0.67 -3.41 -12.29
CA PHE A 259 0.01 -3.44 -10.98
C PHE A 259 0.53 -4.57 -10.10
N GLY A 260 0.74 -5.77 -10.65
CA GLY A 260 1.34 -6.89 -9.90
C GLY A 260 2.72 -6.53 -9.33
N MET A 261 3.57 -5.88 -10.12
CA MET A 261 4.88 -5.39 -9.67
C MET A 261 4.76 -4.27 -8.63
N MET A 262 3.79 -3.36 -8.74
CA MET A 262 3.61 -2.30 -7.76
C MET A 262 3.18 -2.82 -6.38
N MET A 263 2.45 -3.95 -6.32
CA MET A 263 1.98 -4.51 -5.05
C MET A 263 3.14 -4.87 -4.09
N ILE A 264 4.27 -5.39 -4.59
CA ILE A 264 5.41 -5.72 -3.71
C ILE A 264 6.02 -4.45 -3.09
N HIS A 265 5.99 -3.34 -3.81
CA HIS A 265 6.49 -2.05 -3.35
C HIS A 265 5.54 -1.37 -2.39
N PHE A 266 4.22 -1.50 -2.58
CA PHE A 266 3.25 -1.06 -1.57
C PHE A 266 3.35 -1.89 -0.30
N PHE A 267 3.57 -3.20 -0.41
CA PHE A 267 3.77 -4.07 0.75
C PHE A 267 5.05 -3.74 1.53
N THR A 268 6.12 -3.37 0.83
CA THR A 268 7.43 -3.07 1.42
C THR A 268 7.66 -1.57 1.66
N PHE A 269 6.62 -0.76 1.54
CA PHE A 269 6.69 0.66 1.77
C PHE A 269 6.96 0.96 3.26
N ASP A 270 8.01 1.72 3.55
CA ASP A 270 8.32 2.15 4.90
C ASP A 270 8.04 3.66 5.05
N PRO A 271 7.01 4.06 5.82
CA PRO A 271 6.68 5.47 5.99
C PRO A 271 7.78 6.24 6.72
N ARG A 272 8.73 5.56 7.37
CA ARG A 272 9.87 6.18 8.04
C ARG A 272 10.82 6.87 7.05
N TRP A 273 10.81 6.46 5.78
CA TRP A 273 11.64 7.08 4.74
C TRP A 273 11.25 8.55 4.46
N PHE A 274 9.97 8.91 4.61
CA PHE A 274 9.43 10.20 4.18
C PHE A 274 8.92 11.06 5.33
N GLY A 275 9.73 11.23 6.37
CA GLY A 275 9.35 12.14 7.46
C GLY A 275 10.55 12.65 8.23
N LYS A 276 10.31 13.68 9.04
CA LYS A 276 11.36 14.28 9.87
C LYS A 276 11.75 13.29 10.97
N SER A 277 13.04 13.16 11.24
CA SER A 277 13.50 12.65 12.54
C SER A 277 12.95 13.57 13.63
N PRO A 278 12.68 13.07 14.85
CA PRO A 278 12.38 13.94 15.97
C PRO A 278 13.46 15.03 16.04
N ARG A 279 13.07 16.31 16.08
CA ARG A 279 14.00 17.35 16.51
C ARG A 279 14.14 17.14 18.01
N GLU A 280 15.33 16.79 18.47
CA GLU A 280 15.61 16.75 19.92
C GLU A 280 15.23 18.11 20.52
N GLY A 281 14.37 18.09 21.55
CA GLY A 281 13.98 19.27 22.31
C GLY A 281 12.71 20.01 21.86
N VAL A 282 11.99 19.58 20.81
CA VAL A 282 10.75 20.24 20.38
C VAL A 282 9.51 19.42 20.73
N ALA A 283 8.66 19.93 21.63
CA ALA A 283 7.40 19.29 22.01
C ALA A 283 6.33 19.53 20.93
N LYS A 284 5.85 18.44 20.31
CA LYS A 284 4.68 18.46 19.43
C LYS A 284 3.49 17.89 20.18
N VAL A 285 2.55 18.75 20.55
CA VAL A 285 1.45 18.37 21.45
C VAL A 285 0.12 18.44 20.72
N VAL A 286 -0.60 17.33 20.75
CA VAL A 286 -1.99 17.24 20.27
C VAL A 286 -2.91 17.51 21.43
N LEU A 287 -3.64 18.63 21.36
CA LEU A 287 -4.65 19.00 22.33
C LEU A 287 -6.03 18.54 21.85
N PHE A 288 -6.77 17.87 22.73
CA PHE A 288 -8.03 17.22 22.39
C PHE A 288 -9.06 17.29 23.52
N ASP A 289 -10.35 17.10 23.21
CA ASP A 289 -11.40 17.03 24.24
C ASP A 289 -11.39 15.66 24.93
N GLY A 290 -10.99 15.63 26.21
CA GLY A 290 -10.81 14.41 27.00
C GLY A 290 -12.09 13.58 27.21
N VAL A 291 -13.28 14.21 27.16
CA VAL A 291 -14.58 13.53 27.35
C VAL A 291 -15.25 13.12 26.04
N CYS A 292 -14.73 13.53 24.89
CA CYS A 292 -15.31 13.21 23.59
C CYS A 292 -14.86 11.83 23.08
N GLY A 293 -15.81 10.95 22.76
CA GLY A 293 -15.50 9.62 22.22
C GLY A 293 -14.77 9.67 20.86
N MET A 294 -15.10 10.64 20.01
CA MET A 294 -14.44 10.84 18.72
C MET A 294 -12.99 11.31 18.88
N CYS A 295 -12.74 12.29 19.76
CA CYS A 295 -11.39 12.79 20.03
C CYS A 295 -10.50 11.69 20.60
N ASN A 296 -11.03 10.90 21.55
CA ASN A 296 -10.30 9.76 22.12
C ASN A 296 -9.92 8.71 21.07
N ARG A 297 -10.84 8.32 20.18
CA ARG A 297 -10.52 7.41 19.06
C ARG A 297 -9.52 8.01 18.09
N SER A 298 -9.55 9.33 17.91
CA SER A 298 -8.58 10.03 17.07
C SER A 298 -7.18 10.00 17.70
N VAL A 299 -7.07 10.14 19.03
CA VAL A 299 -5.82 9.97 19.77
C VAL A 299 -5.30 8.54 19.64
N ASP A 300 -6.15 7.51 19.85
CA ASP A 300 -5.78 6.10 19.64
C ASP A 300 -5.22 5.85 18.25
N PHE A 301 -5.91 6.40 17.24
CA PHE A 301 -5.48 6.31 15.85
C PHE A 301 -4.14 7.00 15.63
N LEU A 302 -3.95 8.23 16.11
CA LEU A 302 -2.69 8.98 16.00
C LEU A 302 -1.54 8.25 16.67
N MET A 303 -1.76 7.68 17.87
CA MET A 303 -0.78 6.86 18.56
C MET A 303 -0.42 5.60 17.77
N SER A 304 -1.39 4.98 17.09
CA SER A 304 -1.16 3.78 16.26
C SER A 304 -0.33 4.04 15.00
N ILE A 305 -0.33 5.27 14.48
CA ILE A 305 0.42 5.67 13.29
C ILE A 305 1.71 6.43 13.61
N ASP A 306 1.85 6.98 14.83
CA ASP A 306 3.05 7.65 15.33
C ASP A 306 4.18 6.66 15.67
N SER A 307 4.72 6.06 14.61
CA SER A 307 5.82 5.10 14.66
C SER A 307 7.14 5.65 15.20
N ARG A 308 7.28 6.98 15.24
CA ARG A 308 8.51 7.68 15.61
C ARG A 308 8.44 8.38 16.97
N ASN A 309 7.34 8.17 17.69
CA ASN A 309 7.07 8.77 18.99
C ASN A 309 7.24 10.30 18.97
N LEU A 310 6.67 10.94 17.94
CA LEU A 310 6.76 12.38 17.71
C LEU A 310 5.72 13.17 18.49
N LEU A 311 4.57 12.56 18.80
CA LEU A 311 3.43 13.25 19.36
C LEU A 311 3.33 12.99 20.87
N LEU A 312 3.13 14.09 21.59
CA LEU A 312 2.62 14.08 22.94
C LEU A 312 1.16 14.51 22.91
N PHE A 313 0.39 14.12 23.93
CA PHE A 313 -1.03 14.36 24.03
C PHE A 313 -1.35 15.06 25.34
N SER A 314 -2.24 16.02 25.29
CA SER A 314 -2.77 16.69 26.49
C SER A 314 -4.24 17.01 26.26
N PRO A 315 -5.13 16.76 27.23
CA PRO A 315 -6.51 17.22 27.12
C PRO A 315 -6.55 18.76 27.10
N LEU A 316 -7.51 19.36 26.38
CA LEU A 316 -7.76 20.81 26.41
C LEU A 316 -8.13 21.31 27.83
N GLN A 317 -8.56 20.39 28.70
CA GLN A 317 -8.83 20.62 30.11
C GLN A 317 -7.61 20.44 31.03
N GLY A 318 -6.44 20.08 30.49
CA GLY A 318 -5.20 19.81 31.24
C GLY A 318 -4.36 21.05 31.53
N GLU A 319 -3.31 20.88 32.34
CA GLU A 319 -2.45 21.98 32.78
C GLU A 319 -1.60 22.52 31.62
N PHE A 320 -1.13 21.63 30.74
CA PHE A 320 -0.37 22.05 29.56
C PHE A 320 -1.18 22.98 28.64
N ALA A 321 -2.43 22.61 28.34
CA ALA A 321 -3.31 23.43 27.50
C ALA A 321 -3.63 24.79 28.16
N ALA A 322 -3.83 24.81 29.49
CA ALA A 322 -4.06 26.04 30.23
C ALA A 322 -2.88 27.03 30.16
N LYS A 323 -1.66 26.51 30.05
CA LYS A 323 -0.43 27.31 29.97
C LYS A 323 -0.10 27.75 28.54
N GLU A 324 -0.09 26.81 27.60
CA GLU A 324 0.47 27.02 26.25
C GLU A 324 -0.60 27.31 25.18
N ALA A 325 -1.88 27.08 25.49
CA ALA A 325 -3.00 27.26 24.55
C ALA A 325 -4.25 27.84 25.24
N LYS A 326 -4.06 28.79 26.17
CA LYS A 326 -5.12 29.35 27.02
C LYS A 326 -6.36 29.79 26.25
N ASP A 327 -6.19 30.48 25.13
CA ASP A 327 -7.30 30.98 24.29
C ASP A 327 -8.09 29.85 23.59
N GLU A 328 -7.51 28.65 23.49
CA GLU A 328 -8.13 27.48 22.86
C GLU A 328 -8.93 26.62 23.84
N THR A 329 -8.67 26.74 25.14
CA THR A 329 -9.32 25.92 26.18
C THR A 329 -10.83 26.10 26.25
N ALA A 330 -11.35 27.21 25.70
CA ALA A 330 -12.79 27.52 25.64
C ALA A 330 -13.55 26.73 24.56
N ASP A 331 -12.90 26.38 23.44
CA ASP A 331 -13.53 25.66 22.33
C ASP A 331 -13.15 24.19 22.31
N LEU A 332 -13.89 23.38 23.07
CA LEU A 332 -13.73 21.91 23.09
C LEU A 332 -14.21 21.21 21.80
N SER A 333 -14.66 21.96 20.79
CA SER A 333 -15.08 21.39 19.51
C SER A 333 -13.96 21.22 18.50
N THR A 334 -12.75 21.69 18.81
CA THR A 334 -11.60 21.60 17.92
C THR A 334 -10.50 20.70 18.48
N ILE A 335 -9.77 20.07 17.56
CA ILE A 335 -8.43 19.55 17.83
C ILE A 335 -7.43 20.68 17.60
N VAL A 336 -6.45 20.81 18.48
CA VAL A 336 -5.40 21.83 18.37
C VAL A 336 -4.06 21.13 18.32
N PHE A 337 -3.18 21.60 17.45
CA PHE A 337 -1.83 21.08 17.32
C PHE A 337 -0.84 22.18 17.69
N TYR A 338 -0.08 21.95 18.76
CA TYR A 338 1.03 22.79 19.18
C TYR A 338 2.32 22.25 18.55
N ASP A 339 2.95 23.06 17.70
CA ASP A 339 4.22 22.76 17.03
C ASP A 339 5.17 23.93 17.30
N ASP A 340 6.06 23.77 18.29
CA ASP A 340 7.15 24.72 18.58
C ASP A 340 6.66 26.17 18.82
N GLY A 341 5.65 26.33 19.69
CA GLY A 341 5.04 27.62 20.00
C GLY A 341 4.01 28.12 18.97
N THR A 342 3.80 27.39 17.87
CA THR A 342 2.73 27.70 16.90
C THR A 342 1.51 26.83 17.11
N LEU A 343 0.34 27.46 17.16
CA LEU A 343 -0.93 26.77 17.31
C LEU A 343 -1.63 26.63 15.94
N HIS A 344 -2.02 25.41 15.64
CA HIS A 344 -2.85 25.06 14.50
C HIS A 344 -4.18 24.52 14.98
N ARG A 345 -5.28 24.87 14.29
CA ARG A 345 -6.65 24.53 14.70
C ARG A 345 -7.38 23.74 13.62
N ARG A 346 -8.47 23.06 14.00
CA ARG A 346 -9.45 22.43 13.10
C ARG A 346 -8.81 21.54 12.03
N SER A 347 -9.23 21.67 10.77
CA SER A 347 -8.69 20.88 9.66
C SER A 347 -7.20 21.12 9.43
N GLY A 348 -6.70 22.33 9.72
CA GLY A 348 -5.28 22.67 9.63
C GLY A 348 -4.43 21.88 10.64
N ALA A 349 -4.92 21.71 11.86
CA ALA A 349 -4.29 20.86 12.87
C ALA A 349 -4.23 19.40 12.40
N VAL A 350 -5.36 18.84 11.98
CA VAL A 350 -5.45 17.44 11.52
C VAL A 350 -4.45 17.15 10.39
N LEU A 351 -4.45 17.99 9.34
CA LEU A 351 -3.61 17.77 8.17
C LEU A 351 -2.12 17.93 8.49
N ARG A 352 -1.75 18.84 9.40
CA ARG A 352 -0.37 19.00 9.86
C ARG A 352 0.09 17.86 10.74
N ILE A 353 -0.75 17.39 11.67
CA ILE A 353 -0.45 16.20 12.49
C ILE A 353 -0.19 15.00 11.58
N LEU A 354 -1.12 14.70 10.65
CA LEU A 354 -0.98 13.60 9.70
C LEU A 354 0.26 13.75 8.81
N GLY A 355 0.50 14.96 8.31
CA GLY A 355 1.67 15.27 7.51
C GLY A 355 3.00 14.98 8.21
N GLN A 356 3.06 15.19 9.54
CA GLN A 356 4.25 14.92 10.35
C GLN A 356 4.52 13.42 10.53
N MET A 357 3.53 12.55 10.38
CA MET A 357 3.69 11.09 10.50
C MET A 357 4.53 10.51 9.35
N GLY A 358 4.64 11.24 8.24
CA GLY A 358 5.39 10.84 7.06
C GLY A 358 4.72 9.70 6.28
N GLY A 359 5.41 9.23 5.24
CA GLY A 359 4.92 8.16 4.38
C GLY A 359 3.62 8.53 3.63
N MET A 360 2.65 7.62 3.58
CA MET A 360 1.35 7.88 2.94
C MET A 360 0.60 9.05 3.59
N TRP A 361 0.77 9.26 4.90
CA TRP A 361 0.12 10.35 5.63
C TRP A 361 0.67 11.74 5.26
N SER A 362 1.87 11.81 4.68
CA SER A 362 2.41 13.07 4.13
C SER A 362 1.56 13.65 3.01
N SER A 363 0.77 12.82 2.30
CA SER A 363 -0.21 13.29 1.30
C SER A 363 -1.29 14.20 1.89
N ALA A 364 -1.50 14.19 3.22
CA ALA A 364 -2.35 15.17 3.90
C ALA A 364 -1.87 16.61 3.67
N TYR A 365 -0.58 16.84 3.41
CA TYR A 365 -0.08 18.15 3.02
C TYR A 365 -0.61 18.61 1.65
N LEU A 366 -0.95 17.70 0.73
CA LEU A 366 -1.55 18.08 -0.56
C LEU A 366 -2.95 18.68 -0.36
N LEU A 367 -3.69 18.18 0.63
CA LEU A 367 -4.96 18.78 1.02
C LEU A 367 -4.79 20.16 1.66
N LEU A 368 -3.55 20.60 1.97
CA LEU A 368 -3.29 21.99 2.33
C LEU A 368 -3.51 22.99 1.17
N VAL A 369 -3.65 22.54 -0.07
CA VAL A 369 -3.98 23.40 -1.22
C VAL A 369 -5.46 23.82 -1.23
N VAL A 370 -6.36 23.02 -0.67
CA VAL A 370 -7.82 23.30 -0.66
C VAL A 370 -8.12 24.50 0.24
N PRO A 371 -8.80 25.58 -0.18
CA PRO A 371 -9.00 26.77 0.66
C PRO A 371 -9.56 26.45 2.06
N ALA A 372 -9.02 27.12 3.10
CA ALA A 372 -9.39 26.91 4.50
C ALA A 372 -10.92 26.94 4.77
N PRO A 373 -11.72 27.85 4.18
CA PRO A 373 -13.16 27.88 4.40
C PRO A 373 -13.87 26.57 4.02
N VAL A 374 -13.44 25.92 2.93
CA VAL A 374 -14.07 24.70 2.42
C VAL A 374 -13.79 23.52 3.36
N ARG A 375 -12.52 23.32 3.71
CA ARG A 375 -12.13 22.22 4.60
C ARG A 375 -12.65 22.41 6.04
N ASP A 376 -12.73 23.64 6.52
CA ASP A 376 -13.25 23.93 7.86
C ASP A 376 -14.78 23.82 7.92
N TRP A 377 -15.48 24.04 6.80
CA TRP A 377 -16.90 23.71 6.70
C TRP A 377 -17.14 22.21 6.88
N VAL A 378 -16.36 21.36 6.19
CA VAL A 378 -16.42 19.90 6.37
C VAL A 378 -16.08 19.51 7.81
N TYR A 379 -15.00 20.07 8.36
CA TYR A 379 -14.63 19.86 9.76
C TYR A 379 -15.77 20.22 10.72
N GLY A 380 -16.41 21.37 10.51
CA GLY A 380 -17.51 21.85 11.33
C GLY A 380 -18.76 20.97 11.26
N LEU A 381 -19.03 20.29 10.15
CA LEU A 381 -20.10 19.29 10.06
C LEU A 381 -19.82 18.07 10.93
N ILE A 382 -18.58 17.57 10.90
CA ILE A 382 -18.16 16.42 11.72
C ILE A 382 -18.17 16.81 13.20
N ALA A 383 -17.58 17.95 13.55
CA ALA A 383 -17.50 18.44 14.92
C ALA A 383 -18.89 18.66 15.55
N ARG A 384 -19.86 19.19 14.79
CA ARG A 384 -21.24 19.38 15.26
C ARG A 384 -21.97 18.08 15.57
N ASN A 385 -21.68 17.01 14.82
CA ASN A 385 -22.35 15.71 15.01
C ASN A 385 -21.57 14.74 15.91
N ARG A 386 -20.39 15.13 16.44
CA ARG A 386 -19.47 14.22 17.15
C ARG A 386 -20.11 13.47 18.32
N TYR A 387 -20.89 14.14 19.16
CA TYR A 387 -21.53 13.49 20.31
C TYR A 387 -22.72 12.61 19.90
N LYS A 388 -23.39 12.95 18.79
CA LYS A 388 -24.51 12.16 18.25
C LYS A 388 -24.03 10.82 17.70
N PHE A 389 -22.87 10.80 17.04
CA PHE A 389 -22.33 9.59 16.42
C PHE A 389 -21.39 8.77 17.32
N PHE A 390 -20.66 9.43 18.23
CA PHE A 390 -19.59 8.79 19.00
C PHE A 390 -19.77 8.86 20.52
N GLY A 391 -20.81 9.54 21.01
CA GLY A 391 -21.12 9.66 22.43
C GLY A 391 -20.15 10.53 23.24
N LYS A 392 -20.43 10.61 24.54
CA LYS A 392 -19.57 11.22 25.58
C LYS A 392 -19.16 10.16 26.59
N ARG A 393 -17.98 10.32 27.20
CA ARG A 393 -17.56 9.53 28.37
C ARG A 393 -17.85 10.31 29.65
N GLU A 394 -18.13 9.60 30.74
CA GLU A 394 -18.40 10.23 32.05
C GLU A 394 -17.15 10.79 32.72
N ALA A 395 -15.97 10.29 32.35
CA ALA A 395 -14.69 10.75 32.85
C ALA A 395 -13.68 10.91 31.71
N CYS A 396 -12.65 11.71 31.98
CA CYS A 396 -11.51 11.86 31.07
C CYS A 396 -10.81 10.52 30.86
N ARG A 397 -10.23 10.33 29.67
CA ARG A 397 -9.43 9.14 29.38
C ARG A 397 -8.26 9.06 30.35
N MET A 398 -8.15 7.93 31.04
CA MET A 398 -6.94 7.57 31.77
C MET A 398 -6.01 6.78 30.84
N PRO A 399 -4.77 7.25 30.60
CA PRO A 399 -3.81 6.52 29.79
C PRO A 399 -3.41 5.19 30.47
N THR A 400 -3.17 4.15 29.67
CA THR A 400 -2.62 2.90 30.20
C THR A 400 -1.18 3.11 30.69
N LYS A 401 -0.62 2.17 31.45
CA LYS A 401 0.77 2.27 31.96
C LYS A 401 1.79 2.52 30.85
N GLU A 402 1.57 1.95 29.67
CA GLU A 402 2.42 2.07 28.49
C GLU A 402 2.23 3.41 27.76
N GLU A 403 1.07 4.03 27.92
CA GLU A 403 0.74 5.30 27.27
C GLU A 403 1.15 6.53 28.08
N ARG A 404 1.40 6.38 29.40
CA ARG A 404 1.70 7.50 30.30
C ARG A 404 2.83 8.40 29.82
N GLU A 405 3.85 7.84 29.18
CA GLU A 405 4.98 8.63 28.66
C GLU A 405 4.60 9.54 27.49
N LYS A 406 3.44 9.31 26.85
CA LYS A 406 2.92 10.14 25.76
C LYS A 406 1.95 11.22 26.21
N PHE A 407 1.48 11.16 27.46
CA PHE A 407 0.54 12.15 28.00
C PHE A 407 1.27 13.10 28.94
N LEU A 408 0.96 14.38 28.82
CA LEU A 408 1.58 15.43 29.65
C LEU A 408 0.84 15.66 30.98
N ASP A 409 -0.39 15.15 31.12
CA ASP A 409 -1.30 15.35 32.25
C ASP A 409 -1.90 14.01 32.73
#